data_AF-A0AAD5V8R2-F1
#
_entry.id   AF-A0AAD5V8R2-F1
#
_cell.length_a   1.000
_cell.length_b   1.000
_cell.length_c   1.000
_cell.angle_alpha   90.00
_cell.angle_beta   90.00
_cell.angle_gamma   90.00
#
_symmetry.space_group_name_H-M   'P 1'
#
loop_
_entity.id
_entity.type
_entity.pdbx_description
1 polymer ?
#
loop_
_entity_poly.entity_id
_entity_poly.type
_entity_poly.pdbx_seq_one_letter_code
_entity_poly.pdbx_strand_id
1 'polypeptide(L)'
;MQNYLSNIRARMSNPLRIRVGGNGMDSSTYVPTQTDQMIHLTDPDAYFNDIPADFGPVLFEVMNTMADNVGSMEFIIGLSMQDPDNYDNAVELALDAKKMLGDRLDAMLLGNEPDLYQGHGKRESYEIKDYIPEVGGIFERFRDAGVVNGNDSLIGGPTTCCRWDLDEIISAGLNQYPYKYYTLQHYPNHNCGGPTPANTNMSFYITHSNVPKYIWWNDGNSRGIQMAKASGVPLLLTEYNSVSCGGSNISDTFGMALWGTDIALQAAATNYSGAYLHTREYGITYNLFDPPPTNDSLASGWYTGPIYYTMLVVAETLSSTGSIVVDLNITQDNAAAYGIYDNAGKTRGKVLFINYASPEFVDEGQSTNRVLRIPANITSGVGVRILDAPSVYSKSSSNPIAVALTDTVTWANQTVGDFGDLIGTRYTESFDCEKGCSVNVPGPGIALVYFLSDGPDNFYEGNSTIVGPVLVSAGLPVPRLSEPLRQHILSLLPIIRAPSIRIQTRLMREVPLDLPAKSLPRTLIYALLRILNLIPNRPTTQRLINQAPIQVCIRVITIVRVIGLLVSHADATPLGSG
;
A
#
# COMPACT_ATOMS: atom_id res chain seq x y z
N MET A 1 -9.07 6.81 3.69
CA MET A 1 -8.62 6.91 2.27
C MET A 1 -7.89 8.21 1.93
N GLN A 2 -8.47 9.39 2.15
CA GLN A 2 -7.85 10.69 1.78
C GLN A 2 -6.40 10.85 2.28
N ASN A 3 -6.12 10.57 3.56
CA ASN A 3 -4.75 10.63 4.09
C ASN A 3 -3.79 9.65 3.39
N TYR A 4 -4.22 8.41 3.14
CA TYR A 4 -3.41 7.41 2.43
C TYR A 4 -2.96 7.91 1.05
N LEU A 5 -3.89 8.47 0.27
CA LEU A 5 -3.60 8.99 -1.07
C LEU A 5 -2.80 10.29 -1.00
N SER A 6 -3.09 11.17 -0.04
CA SER A 6 -2.33 12.41 0.19
C SER A 6 -0.87 12.12 0.57
N ASN A 7 -0.60 11.11 1.40
CA ASN A 7 0.77 10.71 1.72
C ASN A 7 1.55 10.35 0.45
N ILE A 8 0.95 9.61 -0.47
CA ILE A 8 1.57 9.25 -1.74
C ILE A 8 1.70 10.51 -2.61
N ARG A 9 0.61 11.25 -2.81
CA ARG A 9 0.58 12.40 -3.72
C ARG A 9 1.56 13.49 -3.30
N ALA A 10 1.74 13.75 -2.01
CA ALA A 10 2.68 14.74 -1.50
C ALA A 10 4.14 14.45 -1.87
N ARG A 11 4.47 13.18 -2.19
CA ARG A 11 5.80 12.72 -2.58
C ARG A 11 5.99 12.65 -4.09
N MET A 12 4.91 12.76 -4.85
CA MET A 12 4.94 12.67 -6.31
C MET A 12 4.96 14.05 -6.96
N SER A 13 5.59 14.16 -8.12
CA SER A 13 5.46 15.32 -9.00
C SER A 13 4.40 15.12 -10.07
N ASN A 14 4.31 13.89 -10.61
CA ASN A 14 3.32 13.50 -11.58
C ASN A 14 1.96 13.26 -10.90
N PRO A 15 0.85 13.29 -11.65
CA PRO A 15 -0.46 12.92 -11.12
C PRO A 15 -0.44 11.52 -10.49
N LEU A 16 -1.15 11.37 -9.37
CA LEU A 16 -1.42 10.03 -8.82
C LEU A 16 -2.46 9.35 -9.72
N ARG A 17 -2.07 8.23 -10.36
CA ARG A 17 -2.89 7.53 -11.35
C ARG A 17 -3.70 6.43 -10.70
N ILE A 18 -5.01 6.38 -10.98
CA ILE A 18 -5.92 5.32 -10.53
C ILE A 18 -6.61 4.71 -11.75
N ARG A 19 -6.59 3.37 -11.86
CA ARG A 19 -7.41 2.63 -12.82
C ARG A 19 -8.64 2.06 -12.11
N VAL A 20 -9.81 2.25 -12.71
CA VAL A 20 -11.05 1.54 -12.38
C VAL A 20 -11.33 0.56 -13.50
N GLY A 21 -11.49 -0.73 -13.18
CA GLY A 21 -11.51 -1.81 -14.18
C GLY A 21 -11.65 -3.19 -13.53
N GLY A 22 -10.95 -4.19 -14.07
CA GLY A 22 -11.03 -5.57 -13.59
C GLY A 22 -12.28 -6.30 -14.09
N ASN A 23 -12.42 -7.58 -13.73
CA ASN A 23 -13.58 -8.40 -14.10
C ASN A 23 -14.92 -7.75 -13.74
N GLY A 24 -15.00 -7.18 -12.53
CA GLY A 24 -16.22 -6.52 -12.05
C GLY A 24 -16.70 -5.42 -12.97
N MET A 25 -15.80 -4.58 -13.49
CA MET A 25 -16.19 -3.53 -14.44
C MET A 25 -16.61 -4.07 -15.80
N ASP A 26 -15.93 -5.13 -16.26
CA ASP A 26 -16.20 -5.78 -17.54
C ASP A 26 -17.58 -6.48 -17.57
N SER A 27 -18.07 -6.91 -16.40
CA SER A 27 -19.41 -7.49 -16.20
C SER A 27 -20.46 -6.48 -15.70
N SER A 28 -20.07 -5.23 -15.47
CA SER A 28 -20.95 -4.17 -14.94
C SER A 28 -21.61 -3.36 -16.04
N THR A 29 -22.71 -2.68 -15.70
CA THR A 29 -23.44 -1.80 -16.61
C THR A 29 -23.33 -0.35 -16.15
N TYR A 30 -22.92 0.55 -17.05
CA TYR A 30 -23.03 1.98 -16.78
C TYR A 30 -24.49 2.44 -16.92
N VAL A 31 -25.02 3.13 -15.90
CA VAL A 31 -26.39 3.64 -15.88
C VAL A 31 -26.34 5.16 -15.68
N PRO A 32 -26.40 5.97 -16.76
CA PRO A 32 -26.25 7.43 -16.69
C PRO A 32 -27.32 8.12 -15.83
N THR A 33 -28.48 7.49 -15.68
CA THR A 33 -29.59 8.00 -14.87
C THR A 33 -29.45 7.70 -13.38
N GLN A 34 -28.53 6.80 -12.99
CA GLN A 34 -28.24 6.46 -11.60
C GLN A 34 -27.40 7.57 -10.94
N THR A 35 -28.08 8.60 -10.47
CA THR A 35 -27.47 9.82 -9.91
C THR A 35 -27.56 9.91 -8.38
N ASP A 36 -28.20 8.94 -7.74
CA ASP A 36 -28.44 8.86 -6.30
C ASP A 36 -27.46 7.93 -5.56
N GLN A 37 -26.85 6.98 -6.26
CA GLN A 37 -25.89 6.02 -5.71
C GLN A 37 -24.73 5.74 -6.66
N MET A 38 -23.55 5.50 -6.09
CA MET A 38 -22.33 5.21 -6.86
C MET A 38 -22.36 3.82 -7.49
N ILE A 39 -22.76 2.80 -6.72
CA ILE A 39 -22.72 1.38 -7.10
C ILE A 39 -23.98 0.71 -6.56
N HIS A 40 -24.63 -0.10 -7.39
CA HIS A 40 -25.70 -1.01 -7.03
C HIS A 40 -25.32 -2.43 -7.45
N LEU A 41 -25.11 -3.34 -6.49
CA LEU A 41 -24.76 -4.73 -6.80
C LEU A 41 -25.99 -5.44 -7.38
N THR A 42 -25.84 -6.05 -8.56
CA THR A 42 -26.97 -6.61 -9.31
C THR A 42 -27.18 -8.10 -9.07
N ASP A 43 -26.14 -8.80 -8.59
CA ASP A 43 -26.18 -10.23 -8.34
C ASP A 43 -25.64 -10.55 -6.92
N PRO A 44 -26.51 -10.94 -5.97
CA PRO A 44 -26.08 -11.33 -4.63
C PRO A 44 -25.36 -12.69 -4.58
N ASP A 45 -25.50 -13.52 -5.61
CA ASP A 45 -24.89 -14.84 -5.74
C ASP A 45 -23.68 -14.80 -6.71
N ALA A 46 -23.21 -13.60 -7.04
CA ALA A 46 -22.12 -13.39 -7.97
C ALA A 46 -20.87 -14.18 -7.61
N TYR A 47 -20.12 -14.59 -8.63
CA TYR A 47 -18.81 -15.17 -8.41
C TYR A 47 -17.90 -14.15 -7.71
N PHE A 48 -17.27 -14.55 -6.61
CA PHE A 48 -16.54 -13.62 -5.73
C PHE A 48 -15.39 -12.85 -6.43
N ASN A 49 -14.92 -13.31 -7.59
CA ASN A 49 -13.87 -12.66 -8.37
C ASN A 49 -14.40 -11.90 -9.61
N ASP A 50 -15.72 -11.78 -9.74
CA ASP A 50 -16.43 -11.11 -10.81
C ASP A 50 -17.83 -10.69 -10.31
N ILE A 51 -17.87 -9.61 -9.53
CA ILE A 51 -19.11 -9.10 -8.93
C ILE A 51 -19.64 -7.97 -9.83
N PRO A 52 -20.73 -8.18 -10.58
CA PRO A 52 -21.31 -7.16 -11.44
C PRO A 52 -22.06 -6.10 -10.63
N ALA A 53 -22.10 -4.88 -11.16
CA ALA A 53 -22.85 -3.78 -10.60
C ALA A 53 -23.43 -2.86 -11.68
N ASP A 54 -24.48 -2.15 -11.32
CA ASP A 54 -24.88 -0.92 -11.99
C ASP A 54 -24.13 0.24 -11.34
N PHE A 55 -23.49 1.09 -12.14
CA PHE A 55 -22.78 2.27 -11.65
C PHE A 55 -23.08 3.50 -12.51
N GLY A 56 -23.06 4.68 -11.89
CA GLY A 56 -23.50 5.92 -12.54
C GLY A 56 -22.55 7.10 -12.36
N PRO A 57 -22.96 8.31 -12.79
CA PRO A 57 -22.17 9.55 -12.74
C PRO A 57 -21.54 9.88 -11.37
N VAL A 58 -22.14 9.44 -10.27
CA VAL A 58 -21.63 9.64 -8.90
C VAL A 58 -20.20 9.11 -8.73
N LEU A 59 -19.81 8.06 -9.46
CA LEU A 59 -18.43 7.56 -9.47
C LEU A 59 -17.44 8.67 -9.89
N PHE A 60 -17.73 9.38 -10.99
CA PHE A 60 -16.87 10.44 -11.49
C PHE A 60 -16.86 11.66 -10.55
N GLU A 61 -17.98 11.96 -9.88
CA GLU A 61 -18.05 13.01 -8.87
C GLU A 61 -17.16 12.69 -7.66
N VAL A 62 -17.17 11.44 -7.19
CA VAL A 62 -16.29 10.97 -6.10
C VAL A 62 -14.82 11.05 -6.51
N MET A 63 -14.49 10.63 -7.74
CA MET A 63 -13.13 10.69 -8.27
C MET A 63 -12.62 12.14 -8.37
N ASN A 64 -13.45 13.05 -8.88
CA ASN A 64 -13.13 14.46 -8.94
C ASN A 64 -12.96 15.09 -7.55
N THR A 65 -13.86 14.79 -6.63
CA THR A 65 -13.78 15.26 -5.24
C THR A 65 -12.52 14.74 -4.55
N MET A 66 -12.10 13.50 -4.84
CA MET A 66 -10.85 12.97 -4.33
C MET A 66 -9.65 13.75 -4.87
N ALA A 67 -9.61 14.01 -6.18
CA ALA A 67 -8.55 14.80 -6.81
C ALA A 67 -8.50 16.25 -6.27
N ASP A 68 -9.65 16.86 -6.00
CA ASP A 68 -9.71 18.21 -5.42
C ASP A 68 -9.12 18.25 -4.00
N ASN A 69 -9.33 17.20 -3.21
CA ASN A 69 -8.87 17.13 -1.82
C ASN A 69 -7.43 16.63 -1.67
N VAL A 70 -7.02 15.65 -2.49
CA VAL A 70 -5.70 14.98 -2.41
C VAL A 70 -4.64 15.72 -3.23
N GLY A 71 -5.06 16.43 -4.28
CA GLY A 71 -4.18 17.04 -5.28
C GLY A 71 -4.23 16.31 -6.62
N SER A 72 -3.32 16.68 -7.53
CA SER A 72 -3.37 16.22 -8.93
C SER A 72 -3.41 14.69 -9.05
N MET A 73 -4.50 14.20 -9.63
CA MET A 73 -4.80 12.80 -9.89
C MET A 73 -5.29 12.63 -11.32
N GLU A 74 -5.03 11.47 -11.88
CA GLU A 74 -5.48 11.07 -13.22
C GLU A 74 -6.13 9.69 -13.14
N PHE A 75 -7.07 9.46 -14.04
CA PHE A 75 -7.94 8.29 -13.98
C PHE A 75 -7.95 7.53 -15.29
N ILE A 76 -7.94 6.21 -15.18
CA ILE A 76 -8.15 5.28 -16.28
C ILE A 76 -9.46 4.53 -16.04
N ILE A 77 -10.33 4.46 -17.04
CA ILE A 77 -11.67 3.85 -16.97
C ILE A 77 -11.74 2.62 -17.88
N GLY A 78 -12.10 1.45 -17.35
CA GLY A 78 -12.36 0.27 -18.16
C GLY A 78 -13.65 0.41 -18.97
N LEU A 79 -13.68 -0.13 -20.19
CA LEU A 79 -14.83 -0.19 -21.07
C LEU A 79 -15.03 -1.65 -21.48
N SER A 80 -16.18 -2.25 -21.17
CA SER A 80 -16.41 -3.68 -21.44
C SER A 80 -16.33 -4.00 -22.93
N MET A 81 -15.74 -5.16 -23.22
CA MET A 81 -15.71 -5.80 -24.55
C MET A 81 -16.41 -7.16 -24.55
N GLN A 82 -17.14 -7.53 -23.48
CA GLN A 82 -17.75 -8.85 -23.37
C GLN A 82 -18.92 -9.07 -24.35
N ASP A 83 -19.66 -8.01 -24.68
CA ASP A 83 -20.76 -8.03 -25.64
C ASP A 83 -20.40 -7.25 -26.91
N PRO A 84 -19.89 -7.92 -27.96
CA PRO A 84 -19.52 -7.26 -29.20
C PRO A 84 -20.70 -6.90 -30.09
N ASP A 85 -21.90 -7.41 -29.77
CA ASP A 85 -23.12 -7.08 -30.50
C ASP A 85 -23.71 -5.76 -30.00
N ASN A 86 -23.28 -5.28 -28.83
CA ASN A 86 -23.77 -4.05 -28.23
C ASN A 86 -22.69 -3.24 -27.49
N TYR A 87 -22.05 -2.32 -28.23
CA TYR A 87 -21.12 -1.34 -27.66
C TYR A 87 -21.80 -0.08 -27.08
N ASP A 88 -23.15 0.01 -27.07
CA ASP A 88 -23.84 1.26 -26.71
C ASP A 88 -23.50 1.70 -25.29
N ASN A 89 -23.44 0.75 -24.34
CA ASN A 89 -23.07 1.05 -22.97
C ASN A 89 -21.62 1.54 -22.83
N ALA A 90 -20.68 0.92 -23.56
CA ALA A 90 -19.28 1.34 -23.57
C ALA A 90 -19.11 2.72 -24.20
N VAL A 91 -19.86 3.04 -25.27
CA VAL A 91 -19.88 4.36 -25.91
C VAL A 91 -20.43 5.42 -24.96
N GLU A 92 -21.55 5.13 -24.29
CA GLU A 92 -22.18 6.06 -23.35
C GLU A 92 -21.27 6.34 -22.14
N LEU A 93 -20.68 5.28 -21.56
CA LEU A 93 -19.69 5.40 -20.51
C LEU A 93 -18.48 6.23 -20.95
N ALA A 94 -17.97 6.02 -22.17
CA ALA A 94 -16.82 6.75 -22.69
C ALA A 94 -17.10 8.25 -22.87
N LEU A 95 -18.30 8.59 -23.35
CA LEU A 95 -18.75 9.98 -23.50
C LEU A 95 -18.85 10.69 -22.15
N ASP A 96 -19.48 10.05 -21.15
CA ASP A 96 -19.63 10.65 -19.83
C ASP A 96 -18.32 10.68 -19.05
N ALA A 97 -17.46 9.66 -19.15
CA ALA A 97 -16.12 9.70 -18.57
C ALA A 97 -15.31 10.90 -19.13
N LYS A 98 -15.30 11.08 -20.45
CA LYS A 98 -14.61 12.20 -21.12
C LYS A 98 -15.17 13.56 -20.68
N LYS A 99 -16.49 13.68 -20.60
CA LYS A 99 -17.18 14.90 -20.19
C LYS A 99 -16.96 15.24 -18.72
N MET A 100 -17.06 14.26 -17.83
CA MET A 100 -17.11 14.47 -16.39
C MET A 100 -15.73 14.52 -15.74
N LEU A 101 -14.76 13.74 -16.24
CA LEU A 101 -13.38 13.76 -15.73
C LEU A 101 -12.53 14.82 -16.44
N GLY A 102 -12.88 15.21 -17.67
CA GLY A 102 -12.15 16.23 -18.43
C GLY A 102 -10.66 15.90 -18.53
N ASP A 103 -9.81 16.87 -18.19
CA ASP A 103 -8.34 16.72 -18.20
C ASP A 103 -7.81 15.67 -17.21
N ARG A 104 -8.64 15.17 -16.29
CA ARG A 104 -8.27 14.09 -15.36
C ARG A 104 -8.48 12.70 -15.96
N LEU A 105 -9.12 12.58 -17.13
CA LEU A 105 -9.19 11.32 -17.85
C LEU A 105 -7.89 11.08 -18.61
N ASP A 106 -7.06 10.17 -18.12
CA ASP A 106 -5.83 9.78 -18.80
C ASP A 106 -6.12 8.79 -19.93
N ALA A 107 -6.89 7.73 -19.67
CA ALA A 107 -7.21 6.74 -20.69
C ALA A 107 -8.51 5.99 -20.40
N MET A 108 -8.98 5.28 -21.42
CA MET A 108 -10.06 4.29 -21.33
C MET A 108 -9.56 2.97 -21.89
N LEU A 109 -9.71 1.88 -21.15
CA LEU A 109 -9.15 0.58 -21.53
C LEU A 109 -10.22 -0.35 -22.07
N LEU A 110 -9.99 -0.91 -23.26
CA LEU A 110 -10.91 -1.85 -23.88
C LEU A 110 -10.78 -3.25 -23.28
N GLY A 111 -11.82 -3.69 -22.59
CA GLY A 111 -11.94 -4.99 -21.93
C GLY A 111 -11.04 -5.16 -20.71
N ASN A 112 -11.20 -6.29 -20.05
CA ASN A 112 -10.32 -6.79 -18.99
C ASN A 112 -9.99 -8.26 -19.25
N GLU A 113 -8.72 -8.56 -19.52
CA GLU A 113 -8.24 -9.92 -19.74
C GLU A 113 -9.07 -10.67 -20.82
N PRO A 114 -9.21 -10.09 -22.03
CA PRO A 114 -9.98 -10.73 -23.11
C PRO A 114 -9.45 -12.12 -23.46
N ASP A 115 -8.17 -12.37 -23.20
CA ASP A 115 -7.50 -13.67 -23.34
C ASP A 115 -8.07 -14.75 -22.40
N LEU A 116 -8.80 -14.35 -21.36
CA LEU A 116 -9.45 -15.22 -20.38
C LEU A 116 -10.98 -15.32 -20.56
N TYR A 117 -11.59 -14.58 -21.48
CA TYR A 117 -13.05 -14.58 -21.67
C TYR A 117 -13.62 -15.99 -21.90
N GLN A 118 -12.93 -16.83 -22.69
CA GLN A 118 -13.34 -18.21 -22.89
C GLN A 118 -13.23 -19.03 -21.59
N GLY A 119 -12.11 -18.89 -20.87
CA GLY A 119 -11.87 -19.61 -19.62
C GLY A 119 -12.85 -19.22 -18.51
N HIS A 120 -13.38 -18.00 -18.55
CA HIS A 120 -14.38 -17.48 -17.62
C HIS A 120 -15.83 -17.70 -18.09
N GLY A 121 -16.04 -18.39 -19.23
CA GLY A 121 -17.37 -18.67 -19.76
C GLY A 121 -18.13 -17.44 -20.26
N LYS A 122 -17.44 -16.32 -20.51
CA LYS A 122 -18.01 -15.09 -21.06
C LYS A 122 -18.20 -15.14 -22.57
N ARG A 123 -17.32 -15.88 -23.25
CA ARG A 123 -17.30 -16.05 -24.70
C ARG A 123 -17.06 -17.50 -25.07
N GLU A 124 -17.69 -17.98 -26.13
CA GLU A 124 -17.40 -19.30 -26.68
C GLU A 124 -16.25 -19.22 -27.70
N SER A 125 -15.24 -20.09 -27.58
CA SER A 125 -14.14 -20.22 -28.55
C SER A 125 -13.49 -18.89 -28.99
N TYR A 126 -13.10 -18.07 -28.02
CA TYR A 126 -12.62 -16.70 -28.25
C TYR A 126 -11.08 -16.63 -28.31
N GLU A 127 -10.54 -16.16 -29.44
CA GLU A 127 -9.11 -16.06 -29.71
C GLU A 127 -8.74 -14.68 -30.29
N ILE A 128 -7.44 -14.39 -30.46
CA ILE A 128 -6.94 -13.12 -31.03
C ILE A 128 -7.61 -12.77 -32.37
N LYS A 129 -7.90 -13.78 -33.20
CA LYS A 129 -8.56 -13.61 -34.51
C LYS A 129 -9.98 -13.03 -34.42
N ASP A 130 -10.64 -13.21 -33.28
CA ASP A 130 -11.99 -12.72 -32.99
C ASP A 130 -11.91 -11.34 -32.31
N TYR A 131 -10.94 -11.15 -31.41
CA TYR A 131 -10.67 -9.89 -30.71
C TYR A 131 -10.33 -8.72 -31.66
N ILE A 132 -9.42 -8.91 -32.63
CA ILE A 132 -8.96 -7.81 -33.50
C ILE A 132 -10.09 -7.17 -34.33
N PRO A 133 -11.00 -7.95 -34.95
CA PRO A 133 -12.21 -7.39 -35.57
C PRO A 133 -13.12 -6.63 -34.60
N GLU A 134 -13.30 -7.12 -33.37
CA GLU A 134 -14.14 -6.47 -32.35
C GLU A 134 -13.55 -5.12 -31.91
N VAL A 135 -12.23 -5.03 -31.76
CA VAL A 135 -11.53 -3.75 -31.57
C VAL A 135 -11.86 -2.78 -32.72
N GLY A 136 -11.89 -3.25 -33.96
CA GLY A 136 -12.28 -2.43 -35.11
C GLY A 136 -13.71 -1.92 -35.01
N GLY A 137 -14.64 -2.80 -34.60
CA GLY A 137 -16.04 -2.45 -34.39
C GLY A 137 -16.22 -1.35 -33.35
N ILE A 138 -15.60 -1.47 -32.17
CA ILE A 138 -15.74 -0.45 -31.13
C ILE A 138 -15.08 0.88 -31.52
N PHE A 139 -13.93 0.87 -32.20
CA PHE A 139 -13.32 2.10 -32.72
C PHE A 139 -14.21 2.80 -33.75
N GLU A 140 -14.93 2.04 -34.59
CA GLU A 140 -15.93 2.60 -35.51
C GLU A 140 -17.05 3.29 -34.73
N ARG A 141 -17.62 2.62 -33.72
CA ARG A 141 -18.67 3.20 -32.86
C ARG A 141 -18.18 4.46 -32.12
N PHE A 142 -16.95 4.45 -31.62
CA PHE A 142 -16.34 5.62 -30.97
C PHE A 142 -16.12 6.80 -31.92
N ARG A 143 -15.74 6.54 -33.17
CA ARG A 143 -15.60 7.59 -34.17
C ARG A 143 -16.96 8.20 -34.53
N ASP A 144 -17.98 7.36 -34.72
CA ASP A 144 -19.33 7.81 -35.05
C ASP A 144 -19.96 8.63 -33.91
N ALA A 145 -19.66 8.27 -32.66
CA ALA A 145 -20.11 8.98 -31.47
C ALA A 145 -19.24 10.20 -31.09
N GLY A 146 -18.08 10.41 -31.72
CA GLY A 146 -17.15 11.49 -31.39
C GLY A 146 -16.34 11.29 -30.10
N VAL A 147 -16.25 10.05 -29.61
CA VAL A 147 -15.37 9.67 -28.48
C VAL A 147 -13.90 9.85 -28.88
N VAL A 148 -13.51 9.35 -30.05
CA VAL A 148 -12.16 9.45 -30.63
C VAL A 148 -12.22 10.31 -31.89
N ASN A 149 -11.32 11.30 -32.01
CA ASN A 149 -11.24 12.20 -33.16
C ASN A 149 -9.82 12.21 -33.74
N GLY A 150 -9.63 11.63 -34.93
CA GLY A 150 -8.33 11.57 -35.58
C GLY A 150 -7.34 10.65 -34.84
N ASN A 151 -6.11 11.11 -34.66
CA ASN A 151 -5.03 10.34 -34.00
C ASN A 151 -4.92 10.59 -32.49
N ASP A 152 -5.72 11.50 -31.94
CA ASP A 152 -5.77 11.74 -30.49
C ASP A 152 -6.77 10.75 -29.88
N SER A 153 -6.23 9.66 -29.36
CA SER A 153 -7.01 8.61 -28.76
C SER A 153 -6.70 8.56 -27.28
N LEU A 154 -7.75 8.52 -26.47
CA LEU A 154 -7.66 8.20 -25.06
C LEU A 154 -7.74 6.69 -24.83
N ILE A 155 -7.67 5.86 -25.88
CA ILE A 155 -7.94 4.42 -25.79
C ILE A 155 -6.66 3.64 -25.52
N GLY A 156 -6.68 2.75 -24.53
CA GLY A 156 -5.66 1.77 -24.22
C GLY A 156 -6.18 0.33 -24.32
N GLY A 157 -5.28 -0.65 -24.40
CA GLY A 157 -5.59 -2.08 -24.51
C GLY A 157 -4.33 -2.89 -24.82
N PRO A 158 -4.36 -4.22 -24.86
CA PRO A 158 -5.53 -5.09 -24.81
C PRO A 158 -5.89 -5.61 -23.42
N THR A 159 -5.21 -5.15 -22.35
CA THR A 159 -5.40 -5.61 -20.96
C THR A 159 -5.20 -7.12 -20.77
N THR A 160 -4.41 -7.77 -21.63
CA THR A 160 -4.15 -9.23 -21.59
C THR A 160 -3.42 -9.63 -20.31
N CYS A 161 -3.75 -10.83 -19.80
CA CYS A 161 -3.25 -11.33 -18.52
C CYS A 161 -2.15 -12.38 -18.62
N CYS A 162 -2.41 -13.48 -19.33
CA CYS A 162 -1.55 -14.66 -19.21
C CYS A 162 -1.60 -15.66 -20.37
N ARG A 163 -2.53 -15.55 -21.32
CA ARG A 163 -2.64 -16.49 -22.45
C ARG A 163 -2.19 -15.93 -23.79
N TRP A 164 -2.36 -14.63 -24.01
CA TRP A 164 -1.97 -13.99 -25.27
C TRP A 164 -0.73 -13.12 -25.08
N ASP A 165 0.27 -13.35 -25.92
CA ASP A 165 1.48 -12.55 -25.96
C ASP A 165 1.25 -11.25 -26.76
N LEU A 166 1.79 -10.14 -26.28
CA LEU A 166 1.56 -8.82 -26.86
C LEU A 166 2.12 -8.72 -28.28
N ASP A 167 3.23 -9.39 -28.58
CA ASP A 167 3.79 -9.40 -29.93
C ASP A 167 2.85 -10.11 -30.93
N GLU A 168 2.17 -11.18 -30.50
CA GLU A 168 1.15 -11.87 -31.30
C GLU A 168 -0.05 -10.96 -31.57
N ILE A 169 -0.57 -10.29 -30.54
CA ILE A 169 -1.72 -9.38 -30.67
C ILE A 169 -1.36 -8.18 -31.57
N ILE A 170 -0.19 -7.58 -31.38
CA ILE A 170 0.29 -6.49 -32.23
C ILE A 170 0.45 -6.97 -33.68
N SER A 171 1.05 -8.14 -33.89
CA SER A 171 1.26 -8.72 -35.23
C SER A 171 -0.05 -9.10 -35.92
N ALA A 172 -1.09 -9.43 -35.15
CA ALA A 172 -2.42 -9.75 -35.65
C ALA A 172 -3.22 -8.50 -36.12
N GLY A 173 -2.72 -7.29 -35.86
CA GLY A 173 -3.28 -6.05 -36.40
C GLY A 173 -3.65 -5.00 -35.36
N LEU A 174 -3.32 -5.18 -34.06
CA LEU A 174 -3.65 -4.18 -33.04
C LEU A 174 -3.02 -2.79 -33.34
N ASN A 175 -1.83 -2.79 -33.96
CA ASN A 175 -1.12 -1.56 -34.35
C ASN A 175 -1.80 -0.74 -35.45
N GLN A 176 -2.86 -1.24 -36.08
CA GLN A 176 -3.62 -0.45 -37.04
C GLN A 176 -4.56 0.57 -36.38
N TYR A 177 -4.80 0.44 -35.08
CA TYR A 177 -5.67 1.33 -34.31
C TYR A 177 -4.87 2.34 -33.49
N PRO A 178 -5.38 3.57 -33.29
CA PRO A 178 -4.68 4.60 -32.56
C PRO A 178 -4.78 4.33 -31.05
N TYR A 179 -3.94 3.46 -30.50
CA TYR A 179 -3.86 3.25 -29.06
C TYR A 179 -2.94 4.29 -28.41
N LYS A 180 -3.40 4.91 -27.31
CA LYS A 180 -2.57 5.71 -26.40
C LYS A 180 -1.58 4.84 -25.65
N TYR A 181 -2.05 3.68 -25.19
CA TYR A 181 -1.27 2.76 -24.37
C TYR A 181 -1.47 1.32 -24.84
N TYR A 182 -0.37 0.57 -24.85
CA TYR A 182 -0.47 -0.88 -24.75
C TYR A 182 -0.51 -1.28 -23.27
N THR A 183 -1.29 -2.29 -22.92
CA THR A 183 -1.54 -2.65 -21.53
C THR A 183 -1.47 -4.15 -21.29
N LEU A 184 -0.82 -4.51 -20.18
CA LEU A 184 -0.64 -5.88 -19.70
C LEU A 184 -1.08 -5.99 -18.25
N GLN A 185 -1.47 -7.20 -17.85
CA GLN A 185 -1.83 -7.57 -16.49
C GLN A 185 -1.07 -8.84 -16.13
N HIS A 186 -0.70 -9.03 -14.86
CA HIS A 186 -0.13 -10.31 -14.45
C HIS A 186 -0.09 -10.52 -12.95
N TYR A 187 -0.27 -11.78 -12.52
CA TYR A 187 0.00 -12.21 -11.15
C TYR A 187 0.91 -13.43 -11.17
N PRO A 188 1.92 -13.53 -10.28
CA PRO A 188 2.80 -14.70 -10.24
C PRO A 188 2.07 -16.02 -9.94
N ASN A 189 0.98 -15.97 -9.18
CA ASN A 189 0.18 -17.11 -8.75
C ASN A 189 -1.28 -16.70 -8.54
N HIS A 190 -2.15 -17.69 -8.30
CA HIS A 190 -3.56 -17.48 -7.98
C HIS A 190 -3.99 -18.31 -6.76
N ASN A 191 -4.96 -17.80 -5.99
CA ASN A 191 -5.57 -18.49 -4.85
C ASN A 191 -7.03 -18.93 -5.10
N CYS A 192 -7.46 -18.96 -6.37
CA CYS A 192 -8.87 -19.22 -6.72
C CYS A 192 -9.38 -20.61 -6.27
N GLY A 193 -8.48 -21.59 -6.16
CA GLY A 193 -8.76 -22.94 -5.63
C GLY A 193 -8.34 -23.15 -4.16
N GLY A 194 -7.94 -22.08 -3.48
CA GLY A 194 -7.40 -22.12 -2.12
C GLY A 194 -5.87 -22.28 -2.05
N PRO A 195 -5.32 -22.33 -0.81
CA PRO A 195 -3.88 -22.30 -0.60
C PRO A 195 -3.16 -23.52 -1.17
N THR A 196 -2.04 -23.29 -1.85
CA THR A 196 -1.15 -24.31 -2.41
C THR A 196 0.29 -24.03 -1.99
N PRO A 197 1.20 -25.02 -2.08
CA PRO A 197 2.62 -24.77 -1.84
C PRO A 197 3.21 -23.66 -2.73
N ALA A 198 2.69 -23.45 -3.95
CA ALA A 198 3.17 -22.41 -4.85
C ALA A 198 2.70 -21.01 -4.42
N ASN A 199 1.39 -20.83 -4.20
CA ASN A 199 0.80 -19.52 -3.89
C ASN A 199 1.00 -19.07 -2.42
N THR A 200 1.65 -19.89 -1.60
CA THR A 200 2.04 -19.58 -0.22
C THR A 200 3.56 -19.58 0.00
N ASN A 201 4.36 -19.74 -1.06
CA ASN A 201 5.81 -19.80 -0.98
C ASN A 201 6.44 -18.40 -0.89
N MET A 202 6.68 -17.91 0.33
CA MET A 202 7.36 -16.62 0.55
C MET A 202 8.72 -16.54 -0.14
N SER A 203 9.53 -17.61 -0.14
CA SER A 203 10.87 -17.61 -0.75
C SER A 203 10.86 -17.22 -2.22
N PHE A 204 9.79 -17.52 -2.96
CA PHE A 204 9.65 -17.11 -4.35
C PHE A 204 9.62 -15.58 -4.50
N TYR A 205 8.89 -14.89 -3.61
CA TYR A 205 8.68 -13.44 -3.66
C TYR A 205 9.85 -12.64 -3.10
N ILE A 206 10.65 -13.23 -2.21
CA ILE A 206 11.83 -12.59 -1.61
C ILE A 206 13.14 -12.99 -2.31
N THR A 207 13.04 -13.45 -3.56
CA THR A 207 14.16 -13.82 -4.43
C THR A 207 14.15 -12.93 -5.67
N HIS A 208 15.09 -12.00 -5.77
CA HIS A 208 15.16 -11.01 -6.84
C HIS A 208 15.27 -11.66 -8.23
N SER A 209 15.96 -12.80 -8.37
CA SER A 209 16.08 -13.51 -9.66
C SER A 209 14.75 -14.04 -10.24
N ASN A 210 13.65 -13.97 -9.49
CA ASN A 210 12.29 -14.23 -9.98
C ASN A 210 11.58 -12.97 -10.50
N VAL A 211 11.99 -11.77 -10.09
CA VAL A 211 11.34 -10.50 -10.45
C VAL A 211 11.51 -10.16 -11.94
N PRO A 212 12.71 -10.20 -12.55
CA PRO A 212 12.86 -10.00 -13.98
C PRO A 212 12.05 -11.02 -14.80
N LYS A 213 12.01 -12.29 -14.38
CA LYS A 213 11.23 -13.34 -15.05
C LYS A 213 9.73 -13.05 -15.05
N TYR A 214 9.22 -12.57 -13.91
CA TYR A 214 7.83 -12.18 -13.78
C TYR A 214 7.50 -10.96 -14.67
N ILE A 215 8.37 -9.96 -14.73
CA ILE A 215 8.13 -8.78 -15.57
C ILE A 215 8.19 -9.09 -17.07
N TRP A 216 8.98 -10.09 -17.44
CA TRP A 216 9.09 -10.61 -18.81
C TRP A 216 8.16 -11.80 -19.10
N TRP A 217 7.10 -12.01 -18.30
CA TRP A 217 6.22 -13.17 -18.46
C TRP A 217 5.62 -13.29 -19.87
N ASN A 218 5.30 -12.16 -20.50
CA ASN A 218 4.60 -12.06 -21.78
C ASN A 218 5.52 -12.22 -23.00
N ASP A 219 6.81 -12.50 -22.78
CA ASP A 219 7.74 -12.66 -23.90
C ASP A 219 9.11 -13.20 -23.48
N GLY A 220 9.41 -14.45 -23.83
CA GLY A 220 10.72 -15.06 -23.62
C GLY A 220 11.92 -14.27 -24.20
N ASN A 221 11.70 -13.21 -25.00
CA ASN A 221 12.71 -12.27 -25.49
C ASN A 221 12.30 -10.78 -25.50
N SER A 222 11.27 -10.35 -24.77
CA SER A 222 10.80 -8.93 -24.72
C SER A 222 10.40 -8.30 -26.08
N ARG A 223 10.06 -9.09 -27.11
CA ARG A 223 9.60 -8.62 -28.42
C ARG A 223 8.33 -7.76 -28.37
N GLY A 224 7.31 -8.10 -27.58
CA GLY A 224 6.08 -7.29 -27.44
C GLY A 224 6.38 -5.90 -26.88
N ILE A 225 7.21 -5.83 -25.83
CA ILE A 225 7.72 -4.57 -25.26
C ILE A 225 8.52 -3.76 -26.30
N GLN A 226 9.37 -4.43 -27.08
CA GLN A 226 10.15 -3.79 -28.14
C GLN A 226 9.26 -3.28 -29.27
N MET A 227 8.20 -4.00 -29.65
CA MET A 227 7.22 -3.58 -30.65
C MET A 227 6.41 -2.37 -30.19
N ALA A 228 5.99 -2.35 -28.93
CA ALA A 228 5.35 -1.18 -28.31
C ALA A 228 6.26 0.06 -28.41
N LYS A 229 7.52 -0.09 -27.98
CA LYS A 229 8.53 0.97 -28.04
C LYS A 229 8.82 1.44 -29.47
N ALA A 230 8.97 0.51 -30.41
CA ALA A 230 9.22 0.83 -31.82
C ALA A 230 8.05 1.57 -32.48
N SER A 231 6.82 1.32 -32.00
CA SER A 231 5.60 2.00 -32.45
C SER A 231 5.36 3.33 -31.72
N GLY A 232 6.19 3.68 -30.73
CA GLY A 232 6.02 4.89 -29.92
C GLY A 232 4.81 4.84 -28.99
N VAL A 233 4.26 3.65 -28.70
CA VAL A 233 3.11 3.46 -27.81
C VAL A 233 3.62 3.04 -26.43
N PRO A 234 3.44 3.85 -25.38
CA PRO A 234 3.86 3.48 -24.04
C PRO A 234 3.14 2.23 -23.52
N LEU A 235 3.86 1.38 -22.80
CA LEU A 235 3.35 0.15 -22.21
C LEU A 235 3.03 0.35 -20.72
N LEU A 236 1.86 -0.10 -20.26
CA LEU A 236 1.45 -0.04 -18.85
C LEU A 236 1.20 -1.45 -18.30
N LEU A 237 1.66 -1.71 -17.08
CA LEU A 237 1.25 -2.87 -16.28
C LEU A 237 0.01 -2.46 -15.49
N THR A 238 -1.17 -2.63 -16.10
CA THR A 238 -2.44 -2.06 -15.61
C THR A 238 -3.11 -2.87 -14.50
N GLU A 239 -2.60 -4.05 -14.20
CA GLU A 239 -3.02 -4.82 -13.05
C GLU A 239 -1.94 -5.78 -12.59
N TYR A 240 -1.51 -5.62 -11.34
CA TYR A 240 -0.71 -6.64 -10.68
C TYR A 240 -0.88 -6.60 -9.17
N ASN A 241 -0.66 -7.75 -8.53
CA ASN A 241 -0.38 -7.87 -7.11
C ASN A 241 0.24 -9.25 -6.83
N SER A 242 0.44 -9.61 -5.57
CA SER A 242 1.12 -10.83 -5.13
C SER A 242 0.48 -12.13 -5.65
N VAL A 243 -0.78 -12.37 -5.32
CA VAL A 243 -1.50 -13.60 -5.66
C VAL A 243 -2.91 -13.22 -6.07
N SER A 244 -3.38 -13.62 -7.26
CA SER A 244 -4.74 -13.28 -7.72
C SER A 244 -5.82 -14.00 -6.93
N CYS A 245 -7.10 -13.68 -7.19
CA CYS A 245 -8.26 -14.18 -6.44
C CYS A 245 -8.24 -13.78 -4.95
N GLY A 246 -7.92 -12.51 -4.68
CA GLY A 246 -7.96 -11.93 -3.34
C GLY A 246 -6.74 -12.16 -2.45
N GLY A 247 -5.70 -12.79 -2.99
CA GLY A 247 -4.45 -13.05 -2.29
C GLY A 247 -4.47 -14.32 -1.44
N SER A 248 -3.34 -14.60 -0.82
CA SER A 248 -3.12 -15.74 0.09
C SER A 248 -2.58 -15.25 1.43
N ASN A 249 -2.25 -16.18 2.33
CA ASN A 249 -1.71 -15.85 3.66
C ASN A 249 -0.37 -15.07 3.63
N ILE A 250 0.32 -15.01 2.49
CA ILE A 250 1.54 -14.20 2.32
C ILE A 250 1.27 -12.81 1.73
N SER A 251 0.07 -12.57 1.19
CA SER A 251 -0.23 -11.32 0.47
C SER A 251 -0.33 -10.10 1.39
N ASP A 252 -0.71 -10.34 2.65
CA ASP A 252 -0.78 -9.34 3.71
C ASP A 252 0.49 -9.38 4.59
N THR A 253 1.66 -9.22 3.98
CA THR A 253 2.95 -9.30 4.70
C THR A 253 3.98 -8.31 4.18
N PHE A 254 4.95 -7.93 5.02
CA PHE A 254 6.02 -6.99 4.68
C PHE A 254 6.88 -7.44 3.48
N GLY A 255 7.03 -8.75 3.27
CA GLY A 255 7.69 -9.29 2.09
C GLY A 255 7.06 -8.80 0.78
N MET A 256 5.74 -8.55 0.77
CA MET A 256 5.04 -8.01 -0.40
C MET A 256 5.30 -6.51 -0.62
N ALA A 257 5.67 -5.76 0.42
CA ALA A 257 6.13 -4.37 0.28
C ALA A 257 7.50 -4.30 -0.41
N LEU A 258 8.40 -5.21 -0.04
CA LEU A 258 9.71 -5.35 -0.69
C LEU A 258 9.54 -5.80 -2.14
N TRP A 259 8.81 -6.89 -2.35
CA TRP A 259 8.51 -7.44 -3.67
C TRP A 259 7.81 -6.42 -4.57
N GLY A 260 6.78 -5.72 -4.07
CA GLY A 260 6.05 -4.72 -4.84
C GLY A 260 6.94 -3.55 -5.29
N THR A 261 7.89 -3.14 -4.46
CA THR A 261 8.89 -2.11 -4.81
C THR A 261 9.85 -2.61 -5.89
N ASP A 262 10.31 -3.85 -5.76
CA ASP A 262 11.17 -4.52 -6.76
C ASP A 262 10.47 -4.62 -8.11
N ILE A 263 9.21 -5.07 -8.13
CA ILE A 263 8.37 -5.12 -9.34
C ILE A 263 8.24 -3.74 -9.99
N ALA A 264 7.93 -2.70 -9.22
CA ALA A 264 7.72 -1.36 -9.78
C ALA A 264 8.98 -0.80 -10.45
N LEU A 265 10.15 -1.00 -9.84
CA LEU A 265 11.42 -0.54 -10.39
C LEU A 265 11.90 -1.41 -11.55
N GLN A 266 11.65 -2.73 -11.50
CA GLN A 266 11.93 -3.61 -12.63
C GLN A 266 11.04 -3.30 -13.83
N ALA A 267 9.76 -2.98 -13.62
CA ALA A 267 8.87 -2.52 -14.68
C ALA A 267 9.45 -1.25 -15.35
N ALA A 268 9.87 -0.27 -14.56
CA ALA A 268 10.51 0.94 -15.08
C ALA A 268 11.81 0.64 -15.84
N ALA A 269 12.67 -0.25 -15.32
CA ALA A 269 13.91 -0.68 -15.97
C ALA A 269 13.68 -1.44 -17.30
N THR A 270 12.48 -1.96 -17.51
CA THR A 270 12.11 -2.75 -18.69
C THR A 270 11.18 -2.01 -19.66
N ASN A 271 11.11 -0.68 -19.58
CA ASN A 271 10.31 0.25 -20.42
C ASN A 271 8.80 0.22 -20.19
N TYR A 272 8.30 -0.29 -19.06
CA TYR A 272 6.94 0.07 -18.65
C TYR A 272 6.91 1.53 -18.23
N SER A 273 5.87 2.25 -18.68
CA SER A 273 5.64 3.66 -18.40
C SER A 273 4.76 3.89 -17.16
N GLY A 274 4.25 2.82 -16.57
CA GLY A 274 3.47 2.84 -15.33
C GLY A 274 3.06 1.42 -14.92
N ALA A 275 2.91 1.23 -13.62
CA ALA A 275 2.45 -0.02 -13.01
C ALA A 275 1.36 0.28 -11.98
N TYR A 276 0.32 -0.54 -11.93
CA TYR A 276 -0.89 -0.33 -11.12
C TYR A 276 -1.09 -1.49 -10.16
N LEU A 277 -0.86 -1.25 -8.86
CA LEU A 277 -1.15 -2.19 -7.79
C LEU A 277 -2.67 -2.37 -7.66
N HIS A 278 -3.14 -3.60 -7.86
CA HIS A 278 -4.54 -3.91 -7.79
C HIS A 278 -5.04 -3.96 -6.35
N THR A 279 -6.21 -3.40 -6.09
CA THR A 279 -6.92 -3.44 -4.81
C THR A 279 -8.39 -3.70 -5.09
N ARG A 280 -9.08 -4.32 -4.13
CA ARG A 280 -10.46 -4.79 -4.29
C ARG A 280 -11.32 -4.39 -3.09
N GLU A 281 -12.52 -4.96 -2.99
CA GLU A 281 -13.42 -4.77 -1.87
C GLU A 281 -12.80 -5.13 -0.51
N TYR A 282 -13.47 -4.73 0.58
CA TYR A 282 -13.02 -4.92 1.95
C TYR A 282 -12.66 -6.39 2.27
N GLY A 283 -11.52 -6.58 2.95
CA GLY A 283 -11.10 -7.90 3.47
C GLY A 283 -10.21 -8.71 2.52
N ILE A 284 -9.86 -8.13 1.37
CA ILE A 284 -8.94 -8.74 0.41
C ILE A 284 -7.50 -8.60 0.90
N THR A 285 -6.76 -9.71 0.93
CA THR A 285 -5.48 -9.79 1.65
C THR A 285 -4.34 -8.99 1.00
N TYR A 286 -4.45 -8.66 -0.29
CA TYR A 286 -3.46 -7.81 -0.96
C TYR A 286 -3.85 -6.32 -1.03
N ASN A 287 -4.95 -5.91 -0.37
CA ASN A 287 -5.39 -4.52 -0.38
C ASN A 287 -4.33 -3.60 0.22
N LEU A 288 -4.23 -2.39 -0.32
CA LEU A 288 -3.34 -1.36 0.24
C LEU A 288 -3.82 -0.93 1.64
N PHE A 289 -5.14 -0.82 1.81
CA PHE A 289 -5.78 -0.47 3.06
C PHE A 289 -7.25 -0.88 3.02
N ASP A 290 -7.83 -1.11 4.19
CA ASP A 290 -9.25 -1.40 4.37
C ASP A 290 -9.88 -0.43 5.36
N PRO A 291 -11.11 0.05 5.11
CA PRO A 291 -11.86 0.82 6.11
C PRO A 291 -12.18 -0.07 7.32
N PRO A 292 -12.39 0.50 8.52
CA PRO A 292 -12.92 -0.25 9.64
C PRO A 292 -14.33 -0.78 9.31
N PRO A 293 -14.79 -1.90 9.91
CA PRO A 293 -16.09 -2.51 9.63
C PRO A 293 -17.24 -1.71 10.28
N THR A 294 -17.43 -0.48 9.81
CA THR A 294 -18.45 0.45 10.28
C THR A 294 -19.03 1.22 9.09
N ASN A 295 -20.25 1.74 9.24
CA ASN A 295 -20.85 2.63 8.23
C ASN A 295 -20.40 4.10 8.38
N ASP A 296 -19.46 4.37 9.29
CA ASP A 296 -18.90 5.71 9.48
C ASP A 296 -17.59 5.82 8.69
N SER A 297 -17.65 6.55 7.57
CA SER A 297 -16.49 6.80 6.71
C SER A 297 -15.35 7.57 7.41
N LEU A 298 -15.62 8.19 8.56
CA LEU A 298 -14.66 8.94 9.37
C LEU A 298 -14.15 8.14 10.58
N ALA A 299 -14.59 6.89 10.76
CA ALA A 299 -14.16 6.05 11.86
C ALA A 299 -12.66 5.79 11.82
N SER A 300 -12.04 5.78 13.01
CA SER A 300 -10.67 5.29 13.23
C SER A 300 -10.58 3.78 13.08
N GLY A 301 -9.38 3.26 12.89
CA GLY A 301 -9.12 1.82 12.84
C GLY A 301 -9.01 1.28 11.43
N TRP A 302 -8.62 2.13 10.48
CA TRP A 302 -8.26 1.68 9.13
C TRP A 302 -7.12 0.68 9.22
N TYR A 303 -7.24 -0.42 8.48
CA TYR A 303 -6.18 -1.38 8.33
C TYR A 303 -5.28 -0.96 7.17
N THR A 304 -3.96 -1.08 7.34
CA THR A 304 -2.98 -0.79 6.28
C THR A 304 -2.32 -2.09 5.85
N GLY A 305 -2.52 -2.55 4.63
CA GLY A 305 -1.75 -3.67 4.09
C GLY A 305 -0.28 -3.28 3.96
N PRO A 306 0.70 -4.12 4.34
CA PRO A 306 2.11 -3.77 4.21
C PRO A 306 2.54 -3.34 2.80
N ILE A 307 1.90 -3.89 1.76
CA ILE A 307 2.16 -3.51 0.37
C ILE A 307 1.88 -2.02 0.07
N TYR A 308 1.09 -1.32 0.88
CA TYR A 308 0.92 0.15 0.78
C TYR A 308 2.26 0.89 0.85
N TYR A 309 3.22 0.41 1.65
CA TYR A 309 4.52 1.06 1.80
C TYR A 309 5.33 1.07 0.50
N THR A 310 5.06 0.14 -0.43
CA THR A 310 5.58 0.20 -1.82
C THR A 310 5.31 1.56 -2.45
N MET A 311 4.07 2.07 -2.30
CA MET A 311 3.68 3.34 -2.91
C MET A 311 4.44 4.53 -2.31
N LEU A 312 4.69 4.51 -0.99
CA LEU A 312 5.47 5.57 -0.33
C LEU A 312 6.93 5.57 -0.79
N VAL A 313 7.55 4.39 -0.85
CA VAL A 313 8.95 4.24 -1.27
C VAL A 313 9.12 4.63 -2.74
N VAL A 314 8.30 4.09 -3.64
CA VAL A 314 8.39 4.38 -5.08
C VAL A 314 8.10 5.85 -5.38
N ALA A 315 7.14 6.47 -4.69
CA ALA A 315 6.85 7.89 -4.85
C ALA A 315 8.05 8.79 -4.53
N GLU A 316 8.86 8.45 -3.51
CA GLU A 316 10.10 9.19 -3.20
C GLU A 316 11.31 8.76 -4.03
N THR A 317 11.23 7.62 -4.73
CA THR A 317 12.35 7.08 -5.51
C THR A 317 12.50 7.81 -6.85
N LEU A 318 11.39 8.10 -7.54
CA LEU A 318 11.40 8.72 -8.87
C LEU A 318 11.44 10.26 -8.78
N SER A 319 12.08 10.89 -9.76
CA SER A 319 12.28 12.35 -9.79
C SER A 319 11.24 13.07 -10.64
N SER A 320 10.95 14.30 -10.23
CA SER A 320 10.13 15.26 -10.99
C SER A 320 10.71 15.67 -12.33
N THR A 321 12.02 15.50 -12.51
CA THR A 321 12.72 15.82 -13.76
C THR A 321 12.74 14.66 -14.75
N GLY A 322 12.04 13.56 -14.44
CA GLY A 322 12.07 12.31 -15.19
C GLY A 322 13.29 11.47 -14.84
N SER A 323 13.05 10.19 -14.55
CA SER A 323 14.10 9.24 -14.14
C SER A 323 14.26 8.11 -15.16
N ILE A 324 15.51 7.69 -15.37
CA ILE A 324 15.86 6.41 -15.97
C ILE A 324 16.24 5.47 -14.83
N VAL A 325 15.52 4.36 -14.71
CA VAL A 325 15.77 3.31 -13.71
C VAL A 325 16.63 2.22 -14.35
N VAL A 326 17.66 1.79 -13.64
CA VAL A 326 18.57 0.73 -14.07
C VAL A 326 18.70 -0.28 -12.94
N ASP A 327 18.35 -1.54 -13.21
CA ASP A 327 18.73 -2.66 -12.36
C ASP A 327 20.26 -2.80 -12.39
N LEU A 328 20.90 -2.68 -11.22
CA LEU A 328 22.35 -2.78 -11.09
C LEU A 328 22.85 -4.24 -11.15
N ASN A 329 21.93 -5.21 -11.25
CA ASN A 329 22.19 -6.64 -11.43
C ASN A 329 23.22 -7.17 -10.42
N ILE A 330 22.94 -6.92 -9.13
CA ILE A 330 23.81 -7.38 -8.05
C ILE A 330 23.72 -8.91 -7.92
N THR A 331 24.83 -9.56 -7.57
CA THR A 331 24.95 -11.03 -7.64
C THR A 331 24.25 -11.81 -6.51
N GLN A 332 23.51 -11.13 -5.64
CA GLN A 332 22.90 -11.73 -4.45
C GLN A 332 21.39 -11.86 -4.66
N ASP A 333 20.88 -13.08 -4.77
CA ASP A 333 19.46 -13.32 -5.05
C ASP A 333 18.51 -12.85 -3.93
N ASN A 334 19.00 -12.70 -2.69
CA ASN A 334 18.24 -12.12 -1.56
C ASN A 334 18.49 -10.62 -1.38
N ALA A 335 18.88 -9.92 -2.44
CA ALA A 335 18.95 -8.48 -2.48
C ALA A 335 18.66 -7.98 -3.90
N ALA A 336 18.26 -6.72 -4.03
CA ALA A 336 18.15 -6.02 -5.30
C ALA A 336 18.76 -4.63 -5.17
N ALA A 337 19.25 -4.06 -6.26
CA ALA A 337 19.71 -2.67 -6.25
C ALA A 337 19.40 -1.99 -7.57
N TYR A 338 18.83 -0.80 -7.48
CA TYR A 338 18.45 0.02 -8.63
C TYR A 338 19.16 1.36 -8.58
N GLY A 339 19.76 1.76 -9.69
CA GLY A 339 20.25 3.11 -9.93
C GLY A 339 19.17 3.98 -10.55
N ILE A 340 18.97 5.17 -10.01
CA ILE A 340 17.99 6.14 -10.49
C ILE A 340 18.73 7.35 -11.03
N TYR A 341 18.64 7.53 -12.35
CA TYR A 341 19.30 8.60 -13.07
C TYR A 341 18.29 9.65 -13.51
N ASP A 342 18.31 10.80 -12.85
CA ASP A 342 17.36 11.90 -13.04
C ASP A 342 17.74 12.79 -14.24
N ASN A 343 16.87 13.74 -14.57
CA ASN A 343 17.01 14.62 -15.73
C ASN A 343 17.26 13.82 -17.02
N ALA A 344 16.42 12.79 -17.23
CA ALA A 344 16.52 11.85 -18.35
C ALA A 344 17.91 11.20 -18.48
N GLY A 345 18.47 10.75 -17.36
CA GLY A 345 19.75 10.01 -17.34
C GLY A 345 21.00 10.86 -17.16
N LYS A 346 20.87 12.19 -17.05
CA LYS A 346 22.02 13.11 -16.99
C LYS A 346 22.62 13.23 -15.60
N THR A 347 21.85 12.90 -14.57
CA THR A 347 22.22 13.10 -13.16
C THR A 347 22.09 11.80 -12.40
N ARG A 348 23.07 11.44 -11.57
CA ARG A 348 22.92 10.31 -10.64
C ARG A 348 22.14 10.83 -9.44
N GLY A 349 20.86 10.48 -9.37
CA GLY A 349 20.00 10.97 -8.30
C GLY A 349 20.09 10.09 -7.06
N LYS A 350 19.77 8.81 -7.24
CA LYS A 350 19.53 7.90 -6.12
C LYS A 350 20.02 6.49 -6.40
N VAL A 351 20.20 5.72 -5.32
CA VAL A 351 20.28 4.27 -5.34
C VAL A 351 19.23 3.74 -4.37
N LEU A 352 18.41 2.79 -4.83
CA LEU A 352 17.53 2.03 -3.96
C LEU A 352 18.11 0.63 -3.80
N PHE A 353 18.26 0.18 -2.56
CA PHE A 353 18.76 -1.16 -2.22
C PHE A 353 17.71 -1.91 -1.40
N ILE A 354 17.32 -3.09 -1.86
CA ILE A 354 16.38 -4.00 -1.20
C ILE A 354 17.18 -5.12 -0.55
N ASN A 355 16.96 -5.35 0.74
CA ASN A 355 17.50 -6.46 1.49
C ASN A 355 16.38 -7.43 1.86
N TYR A 356 16.33 -8.58 1.21
CA TYR A 356 15.32 -9.61 1.47
C TYR A 356 15.70 -10.56 2.61
N ALA A 357 16.93 -10.48 3.13
CA ALA A 357 17.35 -11.35 4.23
C ALA A 357 16.43 -11.17 5.44
N SER A 358 15.89 -12.26 5.98
CA SER A 358 14.95 -12.24 7.09
C SER A 358 15.26 -13.37 8.07
N PRO A 359 14.96 -13.23 9.39
CA PRO A 359 15.31 -14.23 10.39
C PRO A 359 14.80 -15.65 10.11
N GLU A 360 13.71 -15.79 9.36
CA GLU A 360 13.11 -17.08 9.00
C GLU A 360 13.88 -17.86 7.92
N PHE A 361 14.76 -17.18 7.19
CA PHE A 361 15.46 -17.72 6.01
C PHE A 361 16.98 -17.70 6.16
N VAL A 362 17.49 -17.44 7.37
CA VAL A 362 18.91 -17.51 7.71
C VAL A 362 19.15 -18.44 8.89
N ASP A 363 20.36 -18.99 9.00
CA ASP A 363 20.71 -19.82 10.15
C ASP A 363 20.69 -18.98 11.45
N GLU A 364 20.37 -19.63 12.57
CA GLU A 364 20.33 -18.99 13.89
C GLU A 364 21.64 -18.25 14.20
N GLY A 365 21.53 -16.98 14.58
CA GLY A 365 22.67 -16.12 14.91
C GLY A 365 23.36 -15.46 13.71
N GLN A 366 22.96 -15.75 12.46
CA GLN A 366 23.40 -14.98 11.31
C GLN A 366 22.72 -13.61 11.28
N SER A 367 23.50 -12.57 10.98
CA SER A 367 22.94 -11.24 10.77
C SER A 367 22.20 -11.18 9.43
N THR A 368 20.99 -10.60 9.47
CA THR A 368 20.22 -10.26 8.27
C THR A 368 20.61 -8.90 7.70
N ASN A 369 21.41 -8.10 8.42
CA ASN A 369 21.85 -6.80 7.93
C ASN A 369 22.82 -6.95 6.76
N ARG A 370 22.66 -6.07 5.77
CA ARG A 370 23.57 -5.95 4.63
C ARG A 370 24.25 -4.59 4.65
N VAL A 371 25.44 -4.52 4.04
CA VAL A 371 26.20 -3.28 3.92
C VAL A 371 26.22 -2.87 2.46
N LEU A 372 25.55 -1.77 2.14
CA LEU A 372 25.68 -1.10 0.85
C LEU A 372 26.92 -0.21 0.88
N ARG A 373 27.90 -0.50 0.01
CA ARG A 373 29.13 0.30 -0.10
C ARG A 373 28.98 1.28 -1.25
N ILE A 374 29.13 2.57 -0.94
CA ILE A 374 29.16 3.65 -1.92
C ILE A 374 30.64 3.97 -2.18
N PRO A 375 31.16 3.73 -3.40
CA PRO A 375 32.56 3.98 -3.71
C PRO A 375 32.95 5.46 -3.59
N ALA A 376 34.25 5.71 -3.41
CA ALA A 376 34.81 7.05 -3.50
C ALA A 376 34.56 7.67 -4.88
N ASN A 377 34.53 9.01 -4.95
CA ASN A 377 34.31 9.79 -6.17
C ASN A 377 32.92 9.60 -6.83
N ILE A 378 31.96 8.98 -6.15
CA ILE A 378 30.57 8.92 -6.62
C ILE A 378 29.80 10.17 -6.21
N THR A 379 29.87 10.56 -4.93
CA THR A 379 29.18 11.73 -4.37
C THR A 379 29.92 12.21 -3.13
N SER A 380 29.81 13.49 -2.76
CA SER A 380 30.40 14.01 -1.53
C SER A 380 29.65 13.59 -0.26
N GLY A 381 28.39 13.19 -0.38
CA GLY A 381 27.59 12.77 0.75
C GLY A 381 26.23 12.23 0.33
N VAL A 382 25.59 11.49 1.21
CA VAL A 382 24.26 10.91 0.96
C VAL A 382 23.29 11.13 2.11
N GLY A 383 22.01 11.22 1.78
CA GLY A 383 20.90 11.09 2.71
C GLY A 383 20.24 9.71 2.55
N VAL A 384 19.83 9.08 3.64
CA VAL A 384 19.27 7.72 3.63
C VAL A 384 17.95 7.66 4.40
N ARG A 385 16.93 7.10 3.76
CA ARG A 385 15.66 6.68 4.39
C ARG A 385 15.54 5.16 4.33
N ILE A 386 15.04 4.58 5.42
CA ILE A 386 14.90 3.14 5.59
C ILE A 386 13.42 2.76 5.63
N LEU A 387 13.05 1.73 4.86
CA LEU A 387 11.85 0.93 5.08
C LEU A 387 12.28 -0.33 5.82
N ASP A 388 11.67 -0.66 6.95
CA ASP A 388 12.00 -1.89 7.68
C ASP A 388 10.81 -2.48 8.44
N ALA A 389 10.94 -3.77 8.71
CA ALA A 389 10.13 -4.51 9.68
C ALA A 389 10.96 -5.69 10.24
N PRO A 390 10.58 -6.26 11.39
CA PRO A 390 11.36 -7.35 12.00
C PRO A 390 11.34 -8.67 11.24
N SER A 391 10.32 -8.89 10.39
CA SER A 391 10.13 -10.11 9.60
C SER A 391 9.49 -9.80 8.25
N VAL A 392 9.78 -10.62 7.23
CA VAL A 392 9.03 -10.55 5.97
C VAL A 392 7.57 -10.96 6.14
N TYR A 393 7.21 -11.62 7.25
CA TYR A 393 5.84 -11.94 7.62
C TYR A 393 5.18 -10.88 8.51
N SER A 394 5.91 -9.82 8.90
CA SER A 394 5.32 -8.73 9.69
C SER A 394 4.15 -8.09 8.95
N LYS A 395 3.16 -7.66 9.72
CA LYS A 395 1.94 -6.99 9.25
C LYS A 395 1.92 -5.55 9.74
N SER A 396 1.11 -4.68 9.14
CA SER A 396 0.92 -3.37 9.75
C SER A 396 -0.03 -3.49 10.94
N SER A 397 0.26 -2.78 12.03
CA SER A 397 -0.66 -2.60 13.16
C SER A 397 -1.35 -1.26 13.03
N SER A 398 -2.67 -1.23 13.15
CA SER A 398 -3.44 0.01 13.26
C SER A 398 -3.39 0.58 14.70
N ASN A 399 -3.19 -0.25 15.73
CA ASN A 399 -3.32 0.16 17.12
C ASN A 399 -2.00 0.73 17.72
N PRO A 400 -1.93 2.02 18.11
CA PRO A 400 -0.75 2.65 18.73
C PRO A 400 -0.41 2.15 20.14
N ILE A 401 -1.28 1.39 20.82
CA ILE A 401 -1.02 0.79 22.14
C ILE A 401 -0.51 -0.66 21.99
N ALA A 402 -0.78 -1.31 20.85
CA ALA A 402 -0.13 -2.55 20.45
C ALA A 402 1.28 -2.31 19.84
N VAL A 403 1.71 -1.05 19.73
CA VAL A 403 3.10 -0.61 19.39
C VAL A 403 4.12 -1.00 20.46
N ALA A 404 3.73 -1.81 21.46
CA ALA A 404 4.66 -2.51 22.31
C ALA A 404 5.40 -3.61 21.52
N LEU A 405 6.38 -3.17 20.72
CA LEU A 405 7.60 -3.86 20.30
C LEU A 405 7.41 -5.08 19.37
N THR A 406 8.05 -5.01 18.19
CA THR A 406 8.54 -6.11 17.34
C THR A 406 7.80 -6.55 16.06
N ASP A 407 6.78 -5.86 15.54
CA ASP A 407 6.18 -6.25 14.23
C ASP A 407 5.74 -5.09 13.33
N THR A 408 6.11 -3.85 13.64
CA THR A 408 5.63 -2.67 12.90
C THR A 408 6.48 -2.39 11.66
N VAL A 409 5.82 -2.15 10.52
CA VAL A 409 6.45 -1.60 9.31
C VAL A 409 6.68 -0.10 9.49
N THR A 410 7.89 0.37 9.23
CA THR A 410 8.21 1.81 9.26
C THR A 410 8.89 2.28 7.99
N TRP A 411 8.51 3.47 7.49
CA TRP A 411 9.21 4.21 6.44
C TRP A 411 9.76 5.50 7.01
N ALA A 412 11.08 5.67 6.95
CA ALA A 412 11.77 6.82 7.53
C ALA A 412 11.42 7.04 9.02
N ASN A 413 11.31 5.95 9.79
CA ASN A 413 10.93 5.96 11.21
C ASN A 413 9.49 6.47 11.48
N GLN A 414 8.62 6.44 10.47
CA GLN A 414 7.19 6.69 10.60
C GLN A 414 6.38 5.45 10.24
N THR A 415 5.22 5.26 10.88
CA THR A 415 4.26 4.21 10.55
C THR A 415 2.91 4.82 10.20
N VAL A 416 2.05 4.09 9.52
CA VAL A 416 0.70 4.54 9.18
C VAL A 416 -0.25 4.31 10.36
N GLY A 417 -0.90 5.37 10.81
CA GLY A 417 -1.86 5.37 11.90
C GLY A 417 -3.27 4.96 11.51
N ASP A 418 -4.15 4.95 12.52
CA ASP A 418 -5.57 4.55 12.43
C ASP A 418 -6.42 5.35 11.43
N PHE A 419 -5.96 6.54 11.02
CA PHE A 419 -6.63 7.41 10.04
C PHE A 419 -5.89 7.46 8.70
N GLY A 420 -4.85 6.64 8.51
CA GLY A 420 -3.96 6.71 7.36
C GLY A 420 -2.94 7.85 7.42
N ASP A 421 -2.79 8.53 8.56
CA ASP A 421 -1.77 9.55 8.81
C ASP A 421 -0.41 8.92 9.09
N LEU A 422 0.68 9.63 8.82
CA LEU A 422 2.02 9.16 9.18
C LEU A 422 2.37 9.57 10.61
N ILE A 423 2.46 8.60 11.51
CA ILE A 423 2.78 8.76 12.93
C ILE A 423 4.26 8.51 13.16
N GLY A 424 4.87 9.32 14.02
CA GLY A 424 6.28 9.22 14.39
C GLY A 424 7.11 10.37 13.82
N THR A 425 8.35 10.46 14.30
CA THR A 425 9.29 11.48 13.82
C THR A 425 10.04 10.94 12.62
N ARG A 426 9.85 11.59 11.47
CA ARG A 426 10.61 11.29 10.27
C ARG A 426 12.11 11.39 10.52
N TYR A 427 12.85 10.40 10.06
CA TYR A 427 14.30 10.35 10.19
C TYR A 427 14.96 10.15 8.83
N THR A 428 16.03 10.90 8.58
CA THR A 428 16.91 10.75 7.41
C THR A 428 18.35 10.81 7.90
N GLU A 429 19.09 9.73 7.70
CA GLU A 429 20.48 9.66 8.11
C GLU A 429 21.37 10.30 7.03
N SER A 430 22.38 11.06 7.43
CA SER A 430 23.31 11.71 6.49
C SER A 430 24.72 11.18 6.68
N PHE A 431 25.41 10.90 5.58
CA PHE A 431 26.78 10.41 5.56
C PHE A 431 27.66 11.30 4.68
N ASP A 432 28.88 11.57 5.14
CA ASP A 432 29.97 12.05 4.27
C ASP A 432 30.51 10.86 3.47
N CYS A 433 30.55 11.01 2.15
CA CYS A 433 30.94 9.97 1.22
C CYS A 433 32.03 10.42 0.24
N GLU A 434 32.74 11.52 0.51
CA GLU A 434 33.83 12.01 -0.36
C GLU A 434 34.87 10.91 -0.64
N LYS A 435 35.22 10.14 0.40
CA LYS A 435 36.15 8.99 0.31
C LYS A 435 35.45 7.64 0.18
N GLY A 436 34.18 7.65 -0.16
CA GLY A 436 33.28 6.50 -0.09
C GLY A 436 32.77 6.29 1.34
N CYS A 437 31.65 5.56 1.46
CA CYS A 437 30.97 5.33 2.72
C CYS A 437 30.24 3.97 2.70
N SER A 438 29.68 3.58 3.84
CA SER A 438 28.96 2.31 3.99
C SER A 438 27.66 2.55 4.72
N VAL A 439 26.56 2.15 4.10
CA VAL A 439 25.20 2.26 4.64
C VAL A 439 24.77 0.88 5.11
N ASN A 440 24.40 0.77 6.37
CA ASN A 440 23.82 -0.46 6.92
C ASN A 440 22.33 -0.51 6.54
N VAL A 441 21.92 -1.61 5.92
CA VAL A 441 20.53 -1.83 5.53
C VAL A 441 19.99 -2.99 6.36
N PRO A 442 18.94 -2.78 7.18
CA PRO A 442 18.34 -3.86 7.96
C PRO A 442 17.77 -4.93 7.05
N GLY A 443 17.73 -6.17 7.54
CA GLY A 443 17.09 -7.28 6.85
C GLY A 443 15.94 -7.84 7.69
N PRO A 444 14.71 -7.85 7.19
CA PRO A 444 14.28 -7.37 5.87
C PRO A 444 14.12 -5.84 5.80
N GLY A 445 14.40 -5.22 4.65
CA GLY A 445 14.22 -3.77 4.51
C GLY A 445 14.67 -3.17 3.17
N ILE A 446 14.47 -1.86 3.01
CA ILE A 446 14.92 -1.06 1.87
C ILE A 446 15.71 0.13 2.38
N ALA A 447 16.81 0.49 1.70
CA ALA A 447 17.44 1.78 1.82
C ALA A 447 17.26 2.59 0.52
N LEU A 448 16.63 3.76 0.62
CA LEU A 448 16.66 4.78 -0.43
C LEU A 448 17.77 5.77 -0.11
N VAL A 449 18.81 5.76 -0.94
CA VAL A 449 20.02 6.57 -0.79
C VAL A 449 19.97 7.70 -1.81
N TYR A 450 19.91 8.93 -1.33
CA TYR A 450 19.93 10.15 -2.12
C TYR A 450 21.33 10.76 -2.17
N PHE A 451 21.82 11.18 -3.34
CA PHE A 451 23.15 11.78 -3.48
C PHE A 451 23.09 13.32 -3.32
N LEU A 452 23.71 13.85 -2.25
CA LEU A 452 23.52 15.24 -1.76
C LEU A 452 24.21 16.34 -2.58
N SER A 453 24.70 16.07 -3.79
CA SER A 453 25.53 17.02 -4.56
C SER A 453 25.20 17.15 -6.05
N ASP A 454 24.30 16.34 -6.60
CA ASP A 454 24.23 16.14 -8.06
C ASP A 454 22.96 16.73 -8.72
N GLY A 455 21.91 17.16 -8.00
CA GLY A 455 20.66 17.63 -8.65
C GLY A 455 19.66 18.42 -7.77
N PRO A 456 18.52 18.85 -8.34
CA PRO A 456 17.49 19.63 -7.63
C PRO A 456 16.53 18.78 -6.79
N ASP A 457 16.65 17.46 -6.85
CA ASP A 457 15.73 16.54 -6.19
C ASP A 457 15.99 16.54 -4.67
N ASN A 458 14.98 16.22 -3.87
CA ASN A 458 15.08 16.18 -2.41
C ASN A 458 14.05 15.20 -1.87
N PHE A 459 14.35 14.61 -0.72
CA PHE A 459 13.32 13.89 -0.01
C PHE A 459 12.13 14.80 0.33
N TYR A 460 10.92 14.24 0.31
CA TYR A 460 9.75 14.99 0.76
C TYR A 460 9.90 15.41 2.23
N GLU A 461 9.72 16.71 2.47
CA GLU A 461 9.69 17.32 3.79
C GLU A 461 8.32 17.98 4.03
N GLY A 462 7.58 17.50 5.03
CA GLY A 462 6.28 18.07 5.43
C GLY A 462 5.39 17.10 6.17
N ASN A 463 4.14 17.52 6.42
CA ASN A 463 3.03 16.71 6.88
C ASN A 463 2.01 16.58 5.75
N SER A 464 1.66 15.34 5.38
CA SER A 464 0.74 15.01 4.30
C SER A 464 -0.67 14.66 4.79
N THR A 465 -0.94 14.73 6.09
CA THR A 465 -2.27 14.50 6.66
C THR A 465 -3.21 15.65 6.29
N ILE A 466 -4.32 15.32 5.63
CA ILE A 466 -5.35 16.29 5.20
C ILE A 466 -6.63 16.18 6.01
N VAL A 467 -6.91 15.00 6.57
CA VAL A 467 -8.03 14.77 7.49
C VAL A 467 -7.45 14.39 8.86
N GLY A 468 -7.45 15.34 9.79
CA GLY A 468 -7.08 15.07 11.17
C GLY A 468 -8.17 14.28 11.91
N PRO A 469 -7.86 13.72 13.10
CA PRO A 469 -8.90 13.22 13.98
C PRO A 469 -9.89 14.36 14.23
N VAL A 470 -11.16 14.15 13.89
CA VAL A 470 -12.22 15.07 14.30
C VAL A 470 -12.16 15.10 15.82
N LEU A 471 -11.65 16.19 16.40
CA LEU A 471 -11.93 16.53 17.78
C LEU A 471 -13.44 16.75 17.83
N VAL A 472 -14.20 15.68 18.08
CA VAL A 472 -15.56 15.82 18.56
C VAL A 472 -15.40 16.61 19.84
N SER A 473 -15.60 17.93 19.76
CA SER A 473 -15.83 18.75 20.94
C SER A 473 -17.13 18.21 21.51
N ALA A 474 -17.02 17.19 22.36
CA ALA A 474 -18.10 16.76 23.20
C ALA A 474 -18.37 17.94 24.14
N GLY A 475 -19.24 18.85 23.70
CA GLY A 475 -20.00 19.74 24.55
C GLY A 475 -20.97 18.93 25.41
N LEU A 476 -20.46 17.92 26.10
CA LEU A 476 -21.12 17.25 27.21
C LEU A 476 -20.66 17.97 28.48
N PRO A 477 -21.59 18.34 29.39
CA PRO A 477 -21.22 19.04 30.60
C PRO A 477 -20.29 18.15 31.41
N VAL A 478 -19.09 18.65 31.70
CA VAL A 478 -18.16 18.04 32.66
C VAL A 478 -18.94 17.76 33.94
N PRO A 479 -19.06 16.50 34.40
CA PRO A 479 -19.66 16.25 35.69
C PRO A 479 -18.79 16.96 36.72
N ARG A 480 -19.37 17.89 37.49
CA ARG A 480 -18.67 18.47 38.62
C ARG A 480 -18.20 17.31 39.49
N LEU A 481 -16.87 17.12 39.55
CA LEU A 481 -16.26 16.24 40.53
C LEU A 481 -16.78 16.66 41.90
N SER A 482 -17.26 15.69 42.68
CA SER A 482 -17.72 15.97 44.03
C SER A 482 -16.56 16.58 44.83
N GLU A 483 -16.86 17.60 45.64
CA GLU A 483 -15.88 18.32 46.45
C GLU A 483 -14.90 17.43 47.26
N PRO A 484 -15.28 16.22 47.72
CA PRO A 484 -14.35 15.29 48.36
C PRO A 484 -13.20 14.81 47.46
N LEU A 485 -13.47 14.55 46.16
CA LEU A 485 -12.44 14.06 45.24
C LEU A 485 -11.46 15.16 44.84
N ARG A 486 -11.95 16.40 44.76
CA ARG A 486 -11.15 17.59 44.48
C ARG A 486 -10.18 17.92 45.62
N GLN A 487 -10.63 17.79 46.87
CA GLN A 487 -9.79 17.94 48.07
C GLN A 487 -8.70 16.85 48.15
N HIS A 488 -9.01 15.61 47.75
CA HIS A 488 -8.05 14.52 47.77
C HIS A 488 -6.92 14.71 46.74
N ILE A 489 -7.24 15.18 45.54
CA ILE A 489 -6.25 15.48 44.49
C ILE A 489 -5.38 16.69 44.87
N LEU A 490 -5.96 17.73 45.47
CA LEU A 490 -5.21 18.90 45.95
C LEU A 490 -4.25 18.58 47.10
N SER A 491 -4.54 17.55 47.89
CA SER A 491 -3.66 17.10 48.98
C SER A 491 -2.40 16.34 48.51
N LEU A 492 -2.38 15.88 47.26
CA LEU A 492 -1.27 15.11 46.67
C LEU A 492 -0.27 15.97 45.87
N LEU A 493 -0.62 17.21 45.57
CA LEU A 493 0.19 18.15 44.78
C LEU A 493 1.53 18.61 45.40
N PRO A 494 1.79 18.55 46.73
CA PRO A 494 3.10 18.91 47.26
C PRO A 494 4.21 17.86 47.01
N ILE A 495 3.88 16.64 46.58
CA ILE A 495 4.86 15.55 46.41
C ILE A 495 5.58 15.63 45.04
N ILE A 496 5.10 16.47 44.11
CA ILE A 496 5.58 16.49 42.71
C ILE A 496 6.58 17.63 42.44
N ARG A 497 6.86 18.51 43.41
CA ARG A 497 7.82 19.62 43.23
C ARG A 497 8.99 19.57 44.21
N ALA A 498 10.01 18.78 43.89
CA ALA A 498 11.39 19.06 44.27
C ALA A 498 12.37 18.37 43.29
N PRO A 499 13.36 19.08 42.73
CA PRO A 499 14.33 18.50 41.80
C PRO A 499 15.45 17.80 42.57
N SER A 500 15.98 16.74 41.96
CA SER A 500 17.16 15.95 42.35
C SER A 500 16.98 14.95 43.51
N ILE A 501 17.09 13.65 43.20
CA ILE A 501 17.78 12.62 44.01
C ILE A 501 18.01 11.36 43.15
N ARG A 502 19.26 10.87 43.19
CA ARG A 502 19.76 9.63 42.60
C ARG A 502 18.98 8.42 43.12
N ILE A 503 18.57 7.53 42.22
CA ILE A 503 18.01 6.22 42.56
C ILE A 503 19.16 5.31 43.00
N GLN A 504 19.31 5.10 44.30
CA GLN A 504 19.91 3.89 44.84
C GLN A 504 18.80 2.98 45.37
N THR A 505 18.85 1.73 44.93
CA THR A 505 18.02 0.60 45.30
C THR A 505 18.07 0.33 46.80
N ARG A 506 17.04 0.76 47.55
CA ARG A 506 16.50 0.09 48.75
C ARG A 506 15.32 0.90 49.32
N LEU A 507 14.34 0.17 49.86
CA LEU A 507 13.10 0.61 50.53
C LEU A 507 11.89 0.93 49.63
N MET A 508 11.16 -0.12 49.23
CA MET A 508 9.69 -0.09 49.34
C MET A 508 9.28 -1.04 50.46
N ARG A 509 9.19 -0.51 51.69
CA ARG A 509 8.36 -1.09 52.75
C ARG A 509 7.03 -0.34 52.76
N GLU A 510 5.97 -1.13 52.59
CA GLU A 510 4.62 -0.96 53.14
C GLU A 510 3.98 0.44 53.11
N VAL A 511 3.18 0.69 52.06
CA VAL A 511 1.96 1.50 52.18
C VAL A 511 0.78 0.54 51.98
N PRO A 512 -0.10 0.32 52.97
CA PRO A 512 -1.26 -0.53 52.80
C PRO A 512 -2.36 0.24 52.04
N LEU A 513 -2.75 -0.30 50.88
CA LEU A 513 -4.00 0.07 50.20
C LEU A 513 -5.06 -0.95 50.62
N ASP A 514 -5.91 -0.56 51.57
CA ASP A 514 -7.12 -1.29 51.91
C ASP A 514 -8.16 -1.11 50.79
N LEU A 515 -8.16 -2.03 49.83
CA LEU A 515 -9.31 -2.30 48.97
C LEU A 515 -9.97 -3.58 49.49
N PRO A 516 -11.28 -3.59 49.79
CA PRO A 516 -11.95 -4.77 50.32
C PRO A 516 -11.89 -5.90 49.29
N ALA A 517 -11.08 -6.90 49.61
CA ALA A 517 -10.87 -8.10 48.82
C ALA A 517 -12.09 -9.03 48.93
N LYS A 518 -13.16 -8.76 48.18
CA LYS A 518 -14.18 -9.79 47.87
C LYS A 518 -14.59 -9.75 46.39
N SER A 519 -14.04 -10.75 45.69
CA SER A 519 -14.51 -11.43 44.46
C SER A 519 -14.63 -10.65 43.15
N LEU A 520 -13.51 -10.47 42.44
CA LEU A 520 -13.55 -10.64 40.98
C LEU A 520 -13.45 -12.13 40.65
N PRO A 521 -14.32 -12.69 39.78
CA PRO A 521 -14.18 -14.07 39.32
C PRO A 521 -12.82 -14.27 38.64
N ARG A 522 -12.13 -15.38 38.93
CA ARG A 522 -10.82 -15.69 38.32
C ARG A 522 -10.88 -15.80 36.79
N THR A 523 -12.06 -16.13 36.26
CA THR A 523 -12.38 -16.10 34.84
C THR A 523 -12.32 -14.69 34.25
N LEU A 524 -12.74 -13.66 35.00
CA LEU A 524 -12.69 -12.26 34.57
C LEU A 524 -11.26 -11.71 34.63
N ILE A 525 -10.45 -12.13 35.60
CA ILE A 525 -9.01 -11.79 35.69
C ILE A 525 -8.25 -12.42 34.52
N TYR A 526 -8.54 -13.67 34.19
CA TYR A 526 -7.96 -14.34 33.03
C TYR A 526 -8.36 -13.64 31.73
N ALA A 527 -9.64 -13.27 31.58
CA ALA A 527 -10.11 -12.52 30.42
C ALA A 527 -9.43 -11.15 30.27
N LEU A 528 -9.27 -10.39 31.36
CA LEU A 528 -8.59 -9.10 31.36
C LEU A 528 -7.10 -9.20 31.01
N LEU A 529 -6.38 -10.19 31.55
CA LEU A 529 -4.98 -10.43 31.21
C LEU A 529 -4.80 -10.89 29.75
N ARG A 530 -5.83 -11.53 29.18
CA ARG A 530 -5.90 -11.93 27.77
C ARG A 530 -6.16 -10.74 26.84
N ILE A 531 -7.09 -9.86 27.22
CA ILE A 531 -7.39 -8.62 26.49
C ILE A 531 -6.17 -7.68 26.45
N LEU A 532 -5.32 -7.76 27.48
CA LEU A 532 -4.06 -7.01 27.57
C LEU A 532 -2.84 -7.77 27.02
N ASN A 533 -3.01 -8.95 26.40
CA ASN A 533 -1.94 -9.78 25.81
C ASN A 533 -0.75 -10.15 26.73
N LEU A 534 -0.97 -10.25 28.04
CA LEU A 534 0.11 -10.51 29.01
C LEU A 534 0.43 -12.00 29.21
N ILE A 535 -0.31 -12.92 28.58
CA ILE A 535 -0.15 -14.39 28.74
C ILE A 535 -0.59 -15.19 27.49
N PRO A 536 0.13 -16.27 27.12
CA PRO A 536 -0.20 -17.10 25.95
C PRO A 536 -1.34 -18.10 26.20
N ASN A 537 -2.07 -18.45 25.13
CA ASN A 537 -3.26 -19.31 25.17
C ASN A 537 -2.90 -20.81 25.28
N ARG A 538 -2.59 -21.29 26.48
CA ARG A 538 -2.35 -22.73 26.76
C ARG A 538 -3.10 -23.21 28.02
N PRO A 539 -3.60 -24.46 28.06
CA PRO A 539 -4.30 -25.03 29.22
C PRO A 539 -3.47 -25.02 30.52
N THR A 540 -2.14 -25.03 30.41
CA THR A 540 -1.18 -24.93 31.51
C THR A 540 -1.15 -23.54 32.16
N THR A 541 -1.34 -22.47 31.40
CA THR A 541 -1.34 -21.07 31.89
C THR A 541 -2.57 -20.79 32.78
N GLN A 542 -3.73 -21.35 32.42
CA GLN A 542 -4.96 -21.27 33.24
C GLN A 542 -4.79 -21.97 34.60
N ARG A 543 -4.08 -23.10 34.65
CA ARG A 543 -3.81 -23.83 35.91
C ARG A 543 -2.89 -23.04 36.84
N LEU A 544 -1.85 -22.39 36.31
CA LEU A 544 -0.92 -21.56 37.09
C LEU A 544 -1.63 -20.35 37.72
N ILE A 545 -2.54 -19.69 36.99
CA ILE A 545 -3.32 -18.55 37.50
C ILE A 545 -4.33 -18.98 38.56
N ASN A 546 -4.87 -20.20 38.46
CA ASN A 546 -5.73 -20.78 39.49
C ASN A 546 -4.97 -21.15 40.78
N GLN A 547 -3.64 -21.22 40.74
CA GLN A 547 -2.78 -21.54 41.89
C GLN A 547 -2.08 -20.32 42.50
N ALA A 548 -2.08 -19.17 41.81
CA ALA A 548 -1.44 -17.94 42.29
C ALA A 548 -2.33 -17.17 43.31
N PRO A 549 -1.72 -16.48 44.30
CA PRO A 549 -2.46 -15.61 45.22
C PRO A 549 -3.09 -14.42 44.46
N ILE A 550 -4.39 -14.17 44.66
CA ILE A 550 -5.16 -13.13 43.94
C ILE A 550 -4.53 -11.74 44.04
N GLN A 551 -3.84 -11.44 45.15
CA GLN A 551 -3.13 -10.18 45.37
C GLN A 551 -1.96 -9.94 44.40
N VAL A 552 -1.36 -10.99 43.82
CA VAL A 552 -0.27 -10.87 42.84
C VAL A 552 -0.81 -10.45 41.47
N CYS A 553 -1.94 -11.01 41.03
CA CYS A 553 -2.56 -10.68 39.75
C CYS A 553 -3.09 -9.23 39.72
N ILE A 554 -3.64 -8.74 40.84
CA ILE A 554 -4.15 -7.36 40.95
C ILE A 554 -3.01 -6.33 40.90
N ARG A 555 -1.82 -6.66 41.46
CA ARG A 555 -0.64 -5.78 41.41
C ARG A 555 -0.12 -5.57 39.98
N VAL A 556 -0.13 -6.60 39.13
CA VAL A 556 0.29 -6.50 37.73
C VAL A 556 -0.65 -5.58 36.93
N ILE A 557 -1.97 -5.72 37.11
CA ILE A 557 -2.97 -4.88 36.44
C ILE A 557 -2.86 -3.41 36.87
N THR A 558 -2.53 -3.16 38.14
CA THR A 558 -2.40 -1.80 38.68
C THR A 558 -1.14 -1.10 38.14
N ILE A 559 -0.03 -1.83 37.98
CA ILE A 559 1.22 -1.30 37.40
C ILE A 559 1.00 -0.88 35.94
N VAL A 560 0.30 -1.68 35.14
CA VAL A 560 -0.03 -1.36 33.73
C VAL A 560 -0.91 -0.11 33.63
N ARG A 561 -1.88 0.08 34.55
CA ARG A 561 -2.75 1.27 34.58
C ARG A 561 -1.99 2.55 34.94
N VAL A 562 -1.01 2.47 35.84
CA VAL A 562 -0.19 3.61 36.25
C VAL A 562 0.79 4.01 35.13
N ILE A 563 1.36 3.04 34.42
CA ILE A 563 2.21 3.31 33.25
C ILE A 563 1.39 3.95 32.12
N GLY A 564 0.17 3.45 31.85
CA GLY A 564 -0.72 4.04 30.84
C GLY A 564 -1.18 5.47 31.15
N LEU A 565 -1.31 5.83 32.44
CA LEU A 565 -1.65 7.19 32.86
C LEU A 565 -0.46 8.16 32.86
N LEU A 566 0.76 7.65 33.04
CA LEU A 566 1.98 8.47 32.98
C LEU A 566 2.39 8.82 31.54
N VAL A 567 2.11 7.93 30.58
CA VAL A 567 2.35 8.22 29.15
C VAL A 567 1.34 9.23 28.60
N SER A 568 0.11 9.29 29.13
CA SER A 568 -0.91 10.23 28.66
C SER A 568 -0.79 11.67 29.19
N HIS A 569 0.08 11.93 30.17
CA HIS A 569 0.29 13.26 30.77
C HIS A 569 1.58 13.97 30.34
N ALA A 570 2.45 13.32 29.54
CA ALA A 570 3.69 13.92 29.07
C ALA A 570 3.51 14.82 27.83
N ASP A 571 2.42 14.66 27.08
CA ASP A 571 2.12 15.45 25.87
C ASP A 571 1.05 16.52 26.14
N ALA A 572 1.40 17.52 26.94
CA ALA A 572 0.67 18.79 26.97
C ALA A 572 1.49 19.91 27.63
N THR A 573 2.34 20.61 26.85
CA THR A 573 2.42 22.09 26.73
C THR A 573 3.79 22.57 26.22
N PRO A 574 3.84 23.49 25.24
CA PRO A 574 5.00 24.36 25.01
C PRO A 574 4.87 25.63 25.86
N LEU A 575 5.92 26.03 26.58
CA LEU A 575 6.01 27.34 27.22
C LEU A 575 7.18 28.12 26.60
N GLY A 576 6.81 29.13 25.82
CA GLY A 576 7.70 30.22 25.45
C GLY A 576 7.66 31.37 26.47
N SER A 577 8.71 32.19 26.38
CA SER A 577 8.96 33.51 26.97
C SER A 577 9.25 33.62 28.47
N GLY A 578 10.55 33.81 28.72
CA GLY A 578 11.18 34.46 29.87
C GLY A 578 12.58 34.85 29.45
#